data_AF-A0A378AYM0-F1
#
_entry.id   AF-A0A378AYM0-F1
#
_cell.length_a   1.000
_cell.length_b   1.000
_cell.length_c   1.000
_cell.angle_alpha   90.00
_cell.angle_beta   90.00
_cell.angle_gamma   90.00
#
_symmetry.space_group_name_H-M   'P 1'
#
loop_
_entity.id
_entity.type
_entity.pdbx_description
1 polymer ?
#
loop_
_entity_poly.entity_id
_entity_poly.type
_entity_poly.pdbx_seq_one_letter_code
_entity_poly.pdbx_strand_id
1 'polypeptide(L)' 'MFRFICSVVRGAAIGHFIVGEEYVADEEFRITTTGENGADCLSLWMVENMKIYEIAGDAESQVIVVFEPV' A
#
# COMPACT_ATOMS: atom_id res chain seq x y z
N MET A 1 11.18 7.76 9.17
CA MET A 1 10.84 7.01 7.94
C MET A 1 11.04 5.53 8.19
N PHE A 2 10.14 4.69 7.68
CA PHE A 2 10.13 3.23 7.87
C PHE A 2 10.20 2.52 6.52
N ARG A 3 10.93 1.42 6.43
CA ARG A 3 11.11 0.63 5.20
C ARG A 3 10.35 -0.68 5.29
N PHE A 4 9.71 -1.05 4.19
CA PHE A 4 8.83 -2.20 4.12
C PHE A 4 9.00 -2.94 2.80
N ILE A 5 8.99 -4.27 2.84
CA ILE A 5 8.90 -5.09 1.62
C ILE A 5 7.45 -5.46 1.40
N CYS A 6 6.94 -5.19 0.20
CA CYS A 6 5.60 -5.62 -0.18
C CYS A 6 5.58 -7.15 -0.37
N SER A 7 4.75 -7.85 0.40
CA SER A 7 4.66 -9.33 0.36
C SER A 7 3.44 -9.83 -0.43
N VAL A 8 2.34 -9.06 -0.42
CA VAL A 8 1.07 -9.40 -1.09
C VAL A 8 0.44 -8.11 -1.60
N VAL A 9 -0.16 -8.15 -2.80
CA VAL A 9 -0.94 -7.05 -3.40
C VAL A 9 -2.26 -7.60 -3.96
N ARG A 10 -3.37 -6.92 -3.68
CA ARG A 10 -4.73 -7.25 -4.14
C ARG A 10 -5.58 -5.99 -4.32
N GLY A 11 -6.76 -6.12 -4.94
CA GLY A 11 -7.77 -5.06 -4.98
C GLY A 11 -7.25 -3.74 -5.58
N ALA A 12 -7.64 -2.62 -4.97
CA ALA A 12 -7.24 -1.27 -5.41
C ALA A 12 -5.72 -1.00 -5.35
N ALA A 13 -4.94 -1.83 -4.66
CA ALA A 13 -3.49 -1.69 -4.61
C ALA A 13 -2.77 -2.26 -5.85
N ILE A 14 -3.46 -3.02 -6.70
CA ILE A 14 -2.91 -3.54 -7.95
C ILE A 14 -2.56 -2.35 -8.87
N GLY A 15 -1.32 -2.34 -9.38
CA GLY A 15 -0.79 -1.23 -10.18
C GLY A 15 -0.20 -0.07 -9.35
N HIS A 16 -0.21 -0.17 -8.01
CA HIS A 16 0.46 0.78 -7.12
C HIS A 16 1.64 0.15 -6.36
N PHE A 17 1.56 -1.14 -6.07
CA PHE A 17 2.59 -1.90 -5.35
C PHE A 17 3.04 -3.12 -6.14
N ILE A 18 4.33 -3.46 -5.99
CA ILE A 18 4.99 -4.60 -6.62
C ILE A 18 5.50 -5.51 -5.50
N VAL A 19 5.11 -6.78 -5.53
CA VAL A 19 5.58 -7.78 -4.56
C VAL A 19 7.10 -7.95 -4.67
N GLY A 20 7.78 -7.89 -3.54
CA GLY A 20 9.24 -7.98 -3.44
C GLY A 20 9.97 -6.63 -3.48
N GLU A 21 9.28 -5.54 -3.86
CA GLU A 21 9.87 -4.21 -3.86
C GLU A 21 9.80 -3.54 -2.48
N GLU A 22 10.77 -2.66 -2.23
CA GLU A 22 10.84 -1.87 -1.00
C GLU A 22 10.07 -0.55 -1.15
N TYR A 23 9.28 -0.23 -0.12
CA TYR A 23 8.55 1.02 -0.01
C TYR A 23 8.93 1.75 1.28
N VAL A 24 8.99 3.07 1.19
CA VAL A 24 9.33 3.92 2.32
C VAL A 24 8.08 4.66 2.79
N ALA A 25 7.70 4.45 4.05
CA ALA A 25 6.69 5.26 4.69
C ALA A 25 7.31 6.44 5.45
N ASP A 26 6.56 7.54 5.50
CA ASP A 26 6.90 8.71 6.31
C ASP A 26 6.75 8.42 7.82
N GLU A 27 6.96 9.44 8.65
CA GLU A 27 6.86 9.32 10.12
C GLU A 27 5.43 9.08 10.62
N GLU A 28 4.43 9.32 9.77
CA GLU A 28 3.01 9.07 10.03
C GLU A 28 2.55 7.74 9.39
N PHE A 29 3.47 6.87 8.97
CA PHE A 29 3.22 5.57 8.35
C PHE A 29 2.43 5.65 7.04
N ARG A 30 2.70 6.68 6.22
CA ARG A 30 2.06 6.85 4.92
C ARG A 30 3.02 6.59 3.76
N ILE A 31 2.55 5.90 2.73
CA ILE A 31 3.28 5.63 1.49
C ILE A 31 2.57 6.34 0.34
N THR A 32 3.32 7.07 -0.48
CA THR A 32 2.81 7.68 -1.71
C THR A 32 3.30 6.88 -2.92
N THR A 33 2.39 6.49 -3.79
CA THR A 33 2.70 5.72 -5.02
C THR A 33 2.10 6.41 -6.23
N THR A 34 2.71 6.25 -7.40
CA THR A 34 2.10 6.58 -8.68
C THR A 34 1.53 5.30 -9.30
N GLY A 35 0.27 5.33 -9.74
CA GLY A 35 -0.36 4.16 -10.37
C GLY A 35 0.17 3.87 -11.77
N GLU A 36 0.19 2.60 -12.19
CA GLU A 36 0.72 2.13 -13.49
C GLU A 36 -0.06 2.60 -14.73
N ASN A 37 -1.22 3.25 -14.60
CA ASN A 37 -2.10 3.57 -15.73
C ASN A 37 -1.80 4.91 -16.45
N GLY A 38 -0.62 5.49 -16.28
CA GLY A 38 -0.19 6.69 -17.04
C GLY A 38 -1.00 7.96 -16.74
N ALA A 39 -1.98 7.89 -15.84
CA ALA A 39 -2.41 9.03 -15.07
C ALA A 39 -1.44 9.14 -13.91
N ASP A 40 -0.71 10.25 -13.79
CA ASP A 40 0.13 10.60 -12.62
C ASP A 40 -0.73 10.79 -11.35
N CYS A 41 -1.66 9.88 -11.08
CA CYS A 41 -2.48 9.83 -9.90
C CYS A 41 -1.60 9.34 -8.76
N LEU A 42 -1.18 10.30 -7.94
CA LEU A 42 -0.57 10.04 -6.65
C LEU A 42 -1.66 9.50 -5.72
N SER A 43 -1.48 8.25 -5.28
CA SER A 43 -2.28 7.63 -4.23
C SER A 43 -1.51 7.65 -2.93
N LEU A 44 -2.19 8.03 -1.85
CA LEU A 44 -1.67 8.00 -0.49
C LEU A 44 -2.25 6.81 0.25
N TRP A 45 -1.39 6.00 0.84
CA TRP A 45 -1.75 4.78 1.54
C TRP A 45 -1.29 4.85 2.98
N MET A 46 -2.11 4.39 3.91
CA MET A 46 -1.75 4.29 5.33
C MET A 46 -1.40 2.86 5.67
N VAL A 47 -0.26 2.66 6.33
CA VAL A 47 0.17 1.37 6.84
C VAL A 47 -0.25 1.25 8.30
N GLU A 48 -1.12 0.31 8.60
CA GLU A 48 -1.56 -0.02 9.96
C GLU A 48 -1.32 -1.52 10.22
N ASN A 49 -0.64 -1.85 11.33
CA ASN A 49 -0.27 -3.24 11.66
C ASN A 49 0.40 -3.99 10.50
N MET A 50 1.30 -3.30 9.78
CA MET A 50 2.01 -3.83 8.61
C MET A 50 1.09 -4.15 7.42
N LYS A 51 -0.07 -3.52 7.32
CA LYS A 51 -1.06 -3.78 6.28
C LYS A 51 -1.67 -2.49 5.75
N ILE A 52 -2.09 -2.51 4.48
CA ILE A 52 -2.98 -1.50 3.90
C ILE A 52 -4.35 -2.16 3.71
N TYR A 53 -5.40 -1.44 4.11
CA TYR A 53 -6.78 -1.87 4.00
C TYR A 53 -7.50 -1.07 2.92
N GLU A 54 -8.34 -1.74 2.15
CA GLU A 54 -9.32 -1.11 1.27
C GLU A 54 -10.63 -0.96 2.04
N ILE A 55 -11.11 0.28 2.16
CA ILE A 55 -12.45 0.58 2.67
C ILE A 55 -13.35 0.78 1.43
N ALA A 56 -13.62 -0.30 0.71
CA ALA A 56 -14.74 -0.34 -0.22
C ALA A 56 -16.03 -0.46 0.62
N GLY A 57 -17.14 0.13 0.15
CA GLY A 57 -18.36 0.45 0.92
C GLY A 57 -19.18 -0.69 1.51
N ASP A 58 -18.57 -1.84 1.77
CA ASP A 58 -19.05 -3.03 2.44
C ASP A 58 -18.66 -2.96 3.93
N ALA A 59 -19.42 -3.60 4.82
CA ALA A 59 -19.14 -3.58 6.26
C ALA A 59 -17.82 -4.27 6.68
N GLU A 60 -17.04 -4.78 5.74
CA GLU A 60 -15.81 -5.55 5.97
C GLU A 60 -14.63 -4.92 5.22
N SER A 61 -13.71 -4.29 5.96
CA SER A 61 -12.44 -3.84 5.40
C SER A 61 -11.62 -5.03 4.91
N GLN A 62 -11.21 -5.03 3.64
CA GLN A 62 -10.33 -6.07 3.09
C GLN A 62 -8.87 -5.61 3.09
N VAL A 63 -7.96 -6.50 3.50
CA VAL A 63 -6.52 -6.24 3.41
C VAL A 63 -6.09 -6.35 1.95
N ILE A 64 -5.53 -5.27 1.41
CA ILE A 64 -5.07 -5.20 0.01
C ILE A 64 -3.56 -5.22 -0.14
N VAL A 65 -2.80 -4.85 0.90
CA VAL A 65 -1.34 -5.00 0.93
C VAL A 65 -0.88 -5.49 2.28
N VAL A 66 0.11 -6.39 2.30
CA VAL A 66 0.83 -6.81 3.51
C VAL A 66 2.30 -6.46 3.35
N PHE A 67 2.88 -5.85 4.38
CA PHE A 67 4.28 -5.47 4.45
C PHE A 67 5.03 -6.29 5.50
N GLU A 68 6.31 -6.50 5.26
CA GLU A 68 7.24 -7.04 6.26
C GLU A 68 8.32 -5.99 6.59
N PRO A 69 8.72 -5.85 7.86
CA PRO A 69 9.76 -4.89 8.23
C PRO A 69 11.12 -5.38 7.71
N VAL A 70 11.96 -4.43 7.28
CA VAL A 70 13.34 -4.68 6.84
C VAL A 70 14.32 -4.44 7.98
#